data_AF-A0AAP0G5H6-F1
#
_entry.id   AF-A0AAP0G5H6-F1
#
_cell.length_a   1.000
_cell.length_b   1.000
_cell.length_c   1.000
_cell.angle_alpha   90.00
_cell.angle_beta   90.00
_cell.angle_gamma   90.00
#
_symmetry.space_group_name_H-M   'P 1'
#
loop_
_entity.id
_entity.type
_entity.pdbx_description
1 polymer ?
#
loop_
_entity_poly.entity_id
_entity_poly.type
_entity_poly.pdbx_seq_one_letter_code
_entity_poly.pdbx_strand_id
1 'polypeptide(L)'
;MNPSRSMNVERSSLCNCVVNFLLEEGYTLAAFELLHELLEDGRDDQAIRLREYFSDHALFPSDQIARFNSIRAADPQTLLEEKQILEEKLAVTEYELRLVQEDVTRLKSDLEKISEARAEESPDASIANGLKNLLEKKESNFFSLGPLKDAERRDLNCAVKEYLLFAGYRLTAMTFIEEVTDQNLDVWPKNSACVNDALRRYYYQYLSSTTEAAEVLINRLCICRDGNFFEQMKYSRTPVRL
;
A
#
# COMPACT_ATOMS: atom_id res chain seq x y z
N MET A 1 3.99 -24.20 -25.03
CA MET A 1 3.94 -22.90 -24.32
C MET A 1 5.33 -22.58 -23.80
N ASN A 2 5.87 -21.39 -24.09
CA ASN A 2 7.24 -21.03 -23.72
C ASN A 2 7.33 -20.73 -22.21
N PRO A 3 8.13 -21.48 -21.43
CA PRO A 3 8.25 -21.29 -19.98
C PRO A 3 8.77 -19.90 -19.61
N SER A 4 9.58 -19.27 -20.47
CA SER A 4 10.12 -17.92 -20.27
C SER A 4 9.05 -16.82 -20.30
N ARG A 5 7.93 -17.04 -21.00
CA ARG A 5 6.83 -16.07 -21.07
C ARG A 5 5.94 -16.13 -19.83
N SER A 6 5.71 -17.33 -19.28
CA SER A 6 4.95 -17.52 -18.03
C SER A 6 5.64 -16.88 -16.82
N MET A 7 6.95 -17.07 -16.68
CA MET A 7 7.71 -16.50 -15.56
C MET A 7 7.78 -14.96 -15.59
N ASN A 8 7.69 -14.34 -16.77
CA ASN A 8 7.70 -12.87 -16.87
C ASN A 8 6.36 -12.26 -16.46
N VAL A 9 5.25 -12.95 -16.75
CA VAL A 9 3.90 -12.53 -16.33
C VAL A 9 3.77 -12.59 -14.80
N GLU A 10 4.24 -13.66 -14.17
CA GLU A 10 4.23 -13.81 -12.70
C GLU A 10 5.14 -12.78 -11.99
N ARG A 11 6.29 -12.45 -12.58
CA ARG A 11 7.15 -11.38 -12.04
C ARG A 11 6.56 -10.00 -12.18
N SER A 12 5.83 -9.76 -13.26
CA SER A 12 5.14 -8.49 -13.50
C SER A 12 3.92 -8.33 -12.60
N SER A 13 3.18 -9.41 -12.32
CA SER A 13 2.10 -9.38 -11.34
C SER A 13 2.61 -9.14 -9.92
N LEU A 14 3.74 -9.77 -9.54
CA LEU A 14 4.33 -9.55 -8.21
C LEU A 14 4.83 -8.11 -8.02
N CYS A 15 5.45 -7.52 -9.03
CA CYS A 15 5.88 -6.11 -8.98
C CYS A 15 4.70 -5.17 -8.77
N ASN A 16 3.59 -5.38 -9.50
CA ASN A 16 2.36 -4.60 -9.30
C ASN A 16 1.80 -4.76 -7.88
N CYS A 17 1.86 -5.94 -7.28
CA CYS A 17 1.46 -6.14 -5.89
C CYS A 17 2.34 -5.32 -4.93
N VAL A 18 3.65 -5.27 -5.15
CA VAL A 18 4.59 -4.49 -4.34
C VAL A 18 4.34 -2.99 -4.52
N VAL A 19 4.12 -2.53 -5.74
CA VAL A 19 3.73 -1.13 -6.01
C VAL A 19 2.47 -0.75 -5.25
N ASN A 20 1.42 -1.58 -5.31
CA ASN A 20 0.18 -1.32 -4.58
C ASN A 20 0.43 -1.29 -3.07
N PHE A 21 1.20 -2.25 -2.55
CA PHE A 21 1.53 -2.31 -1.13
C PHE A 21 2.26 -1.06 -0.64
N LEU A 22 3.26 -0.58 -1.39
CA LEU A 22 4.01 0.63 -1.02
C LEU A 22 3.11 1.87 -0.98
N LEU A 23 2.18 2.00 -1.92
CA LEU A 23 1.24 3.13 -1.97
C LEU A 23 0.15 3.04 -0.88
N GLU A 24 -0.37 1.85 -0.61
CA GLU A 24 -1.41 1.62 0.40
C GLU A 24 -0.91 1.85 1.82
N GLU A 25 0.31 1.41 2.12
CA GLU A 25 0.94 1.61 3.45
C GLU A 25 1.66 2.96 3.57
N GLY A 26 1.68 3.79 2.51
CA GLY A 26 2.22 5.14 2.55
C GLY A 26 3.75 5.24 2.51
N TYR A 27 4.44 4.18 2.07
CA TYR A 27 5.90 4.14 1.86
C TYR A 27 6.27 4.91 0.58
N THR A 28 6.12 6.24 0.65
CA THR A 28 6.18 7.13 -0.51
C THR A 28 7.59 7.25 -1.06
N LEU A 29 8.61 7.27 -0.19
CA LEU A 29 10.00 7.40 -0.61
C LEU A 29 10.48 6.11 -1.27
N ALA A 30 10.16 4.94 -0.70
CA ALA A 30 10.44 3.65 -1.33
C ALA A 30 9.69 3.51 -2.66
N ALA A 31 8.41 3.91 -2.73
CA ALA A 31 7.66 3.89 -3.98
C ALA A 31 8.30 4.79 -5.06
N PHE A 32 8.85 5.94 -4.67
CA PHE A 32 9.52 6.86 -5.57
C PHE A 32 10.87 6.32 -6.08
N GLU A 33 11.67 5.70 -5.22
CA GLU A 33 12.91 5.04 -5.65
C GLU A 33 12.61 3.86 -6.59
N LEU A 34 11.56 3.09 -6.30
CA LEU A 34 11.15 1.97 -7.16
C LEU A 34 10.74 2.45 -8.54
N LEU A 35 10.07 3.60 -8.64
CA LEU A 35 9.73 4.21 -9.92
C LEU A 35 11.01 4.40 -10.76
N HIS A 36 12.04 5.01 -10.19
CA HIS A 36 13.27 5.29 -10.93
C HIS A 36 14.03 4.01 -11.30
N GLU A 37 14.19 3.06 -10.37
CA GLU A 37 14.87 1.80 -10.70
C GLU A 37 14.09 1.00 -11.78
N LEU A 38 12.75 1.07 -11.80
CA LEU A 38 11.95 0.45 -12.87
C LEU A 38 12.13 1.14 -14.23
N LEU A 39 12.26 2.47 -14.26
CA LEU A 39 12.52 3.22 -15.48
C LEU A 39 13.95 2.95 -16.00
N GLU A 40 14.93 2.86 -15.12
CA GLU A 40 16.31 2.49 -15.46
C GLU A 40 16.41 1.07 -16.05
N ASP A 41 15.62 0.12 -15.52
CA ASP A 41 15.49 -1.23 -16.04
C ASP A 41 14.66 -1.33 -17.34
N GLY A 42 14.05 -0.23 -17.81
CA GLY A 42 13.18 -0.20 -18.99
C GLY A 42 11.83 -0.90 -18.80
N ARG A 43 11.35 -1.02 -17.55
CA ARG A 43 10.07 -1.64 -17.18
C ARG A 43 8.95 -0.60 -17.07
N ASP A 44 8.82 0.25 -18.09
CA ASP A 44 7.85 1.36 -18.13
C ASP A 44 6.41 0.93 -17.85
N ASP A 45 6.01 -0.25 -18.33
CA ASP A 45 4.67 -0.80 -18.17
C ASP A 45 4.28 -0.97 -16.68
N GLN A 46 5.27 -1.20 -15.82
CA GLN A 46 5.07 -1.48 -14.40
C GLN A 46 5.19 -0.20 -13.56
N ALA A 47 5.86 0.81 -14.12
CA ALA A 47 5.98 2.14 -13.56
C ALA A 47 4.74 3.01 -13.80
N ILE A 48 3.79 2.61 -14.67
CA ILE A 48 2.61 3.43 -15.03
C ILE A 48 1.89 3.95 -13.79
N ARG A 49 1.55 3.06 -12.85
CA ARG A 49 0.80 3.43 -11.65
C ARG A 49 1.57 4.38 -10.73
N LEU A 50 2.88 4.18 -10.59
CA LEU A 50 3.74 5.08 -9.81
C LEU A 50 3.84 6.44 -10.48
N ARG A 51 4.01 6.50 -11.81
CA ARG A 51 4.02 7.78 -12.55
C ARG A 51 2.71 8.54 -12.38
N GLU A 52 1.57 7.86 -12.50
CA GLU A 52 0.26 8.47 -12.31
C GLU A 52 0.12 9.05 -10.89
N TYR A 53 0.55 8.30 -9.88
CA TYR A 53 0.54 8.73 -8.50
C TYR A 53 1.41 9.98 -8.26
N PHE A 54 2.67 9.98 -8.72
CA PHE A 54 3.57 11.12 -8.55
C PHE A 54 3.29 12.31 -9.47
N SER A 55 2.46 12.13 -10.50
CA SER A 55 2.01 13.22 -11.38
C SER A 55 0.78 13.96 -10.84
N ASP A 56 0.16 13.46 -9.77
CA ASP A 56 -1.01 14.10 -9.18
C ASP A 56 -0.62 15.39 -8.44
N HIS A 57 -0.96 16.52 -9.06
CA HIS A 57 -0.72 17.86 -8.50
C HIS A 57 -1.51 18.16 -7.23
N ALA A 58 -2.59 17.42 -6.93
CA ALA A 58 -3.31 17.56 -5.67
C ALA A 58 -2.52 16.96 -4.50
N LEU A 59 -1.82 15.85 -4.73
CA LEU A 59 -0.95 15.21 -3.74
C LEU A 59 0.44 15.87 -3.68
N PHE A 60 0.93 16.35 -4.82
CA PHE A 60 2.27 16.91 -4.98
C PHE A 60 2.22 18.31 -5.64
N PRO A 61 1.86 19.36 -4.89
CA PRO A 61 1.76 20.71 -5.43
C PRO A 61 3.12 21.23 -5.92
N SER A 62 3.20 21.64 -7.18
CA SER A 62 4.47 22.03 -7.82
C SER A 62 5.11 23.27 -7.22
N ASP A 63 4.30 24.16 -6.63
CA ASP A 63 4.76 25.33 -5.89
C ASP A 63 5.53 24.92 -4.61
N GLN A 64 5.04 23.92 -3.88
CA GLN A 64 5.72 23.39 -2.70
C GLN A 64 7.04 22.72 -3.10
N ILE A 65 7.04 21.89 -4.15
CA ILE A 65 8.25 21.23 -4.66
C ILE A 65 9.30 22.26 -5.08
N ALA A 66 8.90 23.31 -5.80
CA ALA A 66 9.80 24.38 -6.22
C ALA A 66 10.41 25.10 -5.00
N ARG A 67 9.61 25.39 -3.97
CA ARG A 67 10.11 25.98 -2.71
C ARG A 67 11.12 25.07 -2.01
N PHE A 68 10.84 23.78 -1.88
CA PHE A 68 11.77 22.82 -1.27
C PHE A 68 13.09 22.69 -2.04
N ASN A 69 13.03 22.71 -3.37
CA ASN A 69 14.24 22.71 -4.20
C ASN A 69 15.06 24.00 -4.02
N SER A 70 14.39 25.14 -3.86
CA SER A 70 15.04 26.42 -3.56
C SER A 70 15.76 26.38 -2.21
N ILE A 71 15.15 25.78 -1.17
CA ILE A 71 15.73 25.64 0.17
C ILE A 71 17.06 24.88 0.14
N ARG A 72 17.18 23.81 -0.65
CA ARG A 72 18.44 23.06 -0.76
C ARG A 72 19.59 23.86 -1.37
N ALA A 73 19.28 24.86 -2.19
CA ALA A 73 20.26 25.70 -2.89
C ALA A 73 20.48 27.06 -2.19
N ALA A 74 19.70 27.39 -1.16
CA ALA A 74 19.77 28.66 -0.47
C ALA A 74 20.96 28.73 0.49
N ASP A 75 21.50 29.94 0.65
CA ASP A 75 22.53 30.19 1.66
C ASP A 75 21.93 30.16 3.09
N PRO A 76 22.74 29.84 4.11
CA PRO A 76 22.25 29.69 5.49
C PRO A 76 21.62 30.96 6.09
N GLN A 77 22.01 32.14 5.61
CA GLN A 77 21.52 33.42 6.15
C GLN A 77 20.13 33.71 5.59
N THR A 78 19.94 33.51 4.29
CA THR A 78 18.64 33.61 3.62
C THR A 78 17.63 32.62 4.22
N LEU A 79 18.06 31.38 4.52
CA LEU A 79 17.20 30.40 5.19
C LEU A 79 16.73 30.84 6.58
N LEU A 80 17.58 31.52 7.34
CA LEU A 80 17.23 32.05 8.66
C LEU A 80 16.18 33.16 8.55
N GLU A 81 16.33 34.06 7.59
CA GLU A 81 15.37 35.14 7.32
C GLU A 81 14.02 34.60 6.84
N GLU A 82 14.02 33.64 5.91
CA GLU A 82 12.79 32.96 5.47
C GLU A 82 12.07 32.25 6.63
N LYS A 83 12.82 31.60 7.51
CA LYS A 83 12.29 30.95 8.71
C LYS A 83 11.61 31.95 9.64
N GLN A 84 12.22 33.11 9.87
CA GLN A 84 11.62 34.18 10.69
C GLN A 84 10.32 34.71 10.05
N ILE A 85 10.33 34.97 8.73
CA ILE A 85 9.14 35.42 8.00
C ILE A 85 8.00 34.39 8.08
N LEU A 86 8.32 33.09 7.99
CA LEU A 86 7.33 32.03 8.13
C LEU A 86 6.77 31.93 9.55
N GLU A 87 7.60 32.11 10.58
CA GLU A 87 7.15 32.16 11.97
C GLU A 87 6.19 33.32 12.23
N GLU A 88 6.48 34.51 11.68
CA GLU A 88 5.57 35.66 11.77
C GLU A 88 4.23 35.40 11.07
N LYS A 89 4.27 34.84 9.86
CA LYS A 89 3.05 34.46 9.13
C LYS A 89 2.24 33.40 9.88
N LEU A 90 2.92 32.40 10.44
CA LEU A 90 2.29 31.35 11.23
C LEU A 90 1.56 31.97 12.44
N ALA A 91 2.22 32.85 13.18
CA ALA A 91 1.61 33.55 14.32
C ALA A 91 0.35 34.35 13.94
N VAL A 92 0.35 35.01 12.76
CA VAL A 92 -0.84 35.70 12.23
C VAL A 92 -1.96 34.71 11.93
N THR A 93 -1.66 33.61 11.21
CA THR A 93 -2.69 32.62 10.87
C THR A 93 -3.25 31.88 12.08
N GLU A 94 -2.43 31.62 13.11
CA GLU A 94 -2.89 31.04 14.38
C GLU A 94 -3.83 31.97 15.13
N TYR A 95 -3.58 33.28 15.08
CA TYR A 95 -4.48 34.28 15.65
C TYR A 95 -5.82 34.32 14.89
N GLU A 96 -5.79 34.35 13.56
CA GLU A 96 -7.00 34.31 12.72
C GLU A 96 -7.81 33.02 12.96
N LEU A 97 -7.14 31.88 13.07
CA LEU A 97 -7.77 30.60 13.39
C LEU A 97 -8.48 30.65 14.75
N ARG A 98 -7.85 31.24 15.77
CA ARG A 98 -8.46 31.41 17.10
C ARG A 98 -9.71 32.29 17.03
N LEU A 99 -9.66 33.38 16.27
CA LEU A 99 -10.79 34.27 16.06
C LEU A 99 -11.96 33.54 15.38
N VAL A 100 -11.69 32.79 14.31
CA VAL A 100 -12.72 31.99 13.61
C VAL A 100 -13.29 30.89 14.52
N GLN A 101 -12.46 30.24 15.34
CA GLN A 101 -12.92 29.25 16.31
C GLN A 101 -13.86 29.87 17.36
N GLU A 102 -13.56 31.06 17.87
CA GLU A 102 -14.42 31.80 18.79
C GLU A 102 -15.75 32.20 18.12
N ASP A 103 -15.72 32.64 16.87
CA ASP A 103 -16.92 32.95 16.11
C ASP A 103 -17.79 31.70 15.90
N VAL A 104 -17.18 30.56 15.58
CA VAL A 104 -17.87 29.26 15.44
C VAL A 104 -18.50 28.82 16.76
N THR A 105 -17.81 28.95 17.89
CA THR A 105 -18.36 28.57 19.19
C THR A 105 -19.50 29.50 19.61
N ARG A 106 -19.37 30.81 19.35
CA ARG A 106 -20.45 31.79 19.58
C ARG A 106 -21.69 31.46 18.76
N LEU A 107 -21.53 31.28 17.45
CA LEU A 107 -22.64 30.93 16.54
C LEU A 107 -23.30 29.61 16.92
N LYS A 108 -22.51 28.59 17.33
CA LYS A 108 -23.06 27.33 17.84
C LYS A 108 -23.91 27.53 19.09
N SER A 109 -23.44 28.33 20.04
CA SER A 109 -24.20 28.64 21.26
C SER A 109 -25.49 29.42 20.96
N ASP A 110 -25.47 30.32 19.97
CA ASP A 110 -26.66 31.08 19.60
C ASP A 110 -27.68 30.21 18.87
N LEU A 111 -27.23 29.26 18.03
CA LEU A 111 -28.10 28.24 17.43
C LEU A 111 -28.72 27.33 18.49
N GLU A 112 -27.96 26.92 19.51
CA GLU A 112 -28.45 26.12 20.63
C GLU A 112 -29.54 26.89 21.40
N LYS A 113 -29.27 28.15 21.79
CA LYS A 113 -30.28 29.03 22.42
C LYS A 113 -31.54 29.21 21.58
N ILE A 114 -31.41 29.37 20.26
CA ILE A 114 -32.57 29.50 19.36
C ILE A 114 -33.34 28.17 19.26
N SER A 115 -32.64 27.03 19.28
CA SER A 115 -33.26 25.71 19.28
C SER A 115 -34.00 25.42 20.59
N GLU A 116 -33.42 25.80 21.72
CA GLU A 116 -34.03 25.69 23.05
C GLU A 116 -35.23 26.63 23.18
N ALA A 117 -35.14 27.86 22.66
CA ALA A 117 -36.25 28.81 22.62
C ALA A 117 -37.40 28.35 21.70
N ARG A 118 -37.15 27.49 20.72
CA ARG A 118 -38.18 26.85 19.87
C ARG A 118 -38.73 25.55 20.46
N ALA A 119 -38.07 24.95 21.45
CA ALA A 119 -38.48 23.68 22.06
C ALA A 119 -39.64 23.82 23.06
N GLU A 120 -40.11 25.04 23.37
CA GLU A 120 -41.34 25.26 24.16
C GLU A 120 -42.64 25.19 23.32
N GLU A 121 -42.57 24.98 22.00
CA GLU A 121 -43.75 24.73 21.16
C GLU A 121 -43.64 23.42 20.37
N SER A 122 -44.24 22.36 20.93
CA SER A 122 -44.69 21.11 20.29
C SER A 122 -43.61 20.13 19.71
N PRO A 123 -43.61 18.85 20.14
CA PRO A 123 -42.76 17.81 19.59
C PRO A 123 -43.50 16.95 18.54
N ASP A 124 -42.99 16.87 17.30
CA ASP A 124 -43.25 15.67 16.49
C ASP A 124 -42.24 15.47 15.33
N ALA A 125 -42.17 14.21 14.89
CA ALA A 125 -41.49 13.67 13.71
C ALA A 125 -40.04 13.14 13.91
N SER A 126 -39.99 11.99 14.57
CA SER A 126 -39.16 10.87 14.08
C SER A 126 -39.49 10.53 12.62
N ILE A 127 -38.48 10.06 11.88
CA ILE A 127 -38.46 9.25 10.65
C ILE A 127 -37.46 9.84 9.64
N ALA A 128 -36.16 9.53 9.82
CA ALA A 128 -35.14 9.77 8.78
C ALA A 128 -33.90 8.86 8.86
N ASN A 129 -33.92 7.73 9.60
CA ASN A 129 -32.74 6.87 9.77
C ASN A 129 -32.82 5.49 9.07
N GLY A 130 -33.76 5.31 8.15
CA GLY A 130 -34.08 3.98 7.60
C GLY A 130 -33.46 3.59 6.25
N LEU A 131 -32.65 4.42 5.59
CA LEU A 131 -32.36 4.21 4.16
C LEU A 131 -30.91 4.39 3.68
N LYS A 132 -29.90 4.24 4.55
CA LYS A 132 -28.48 4.31 4.13
C LYS A 132 -27.70 2.99 4.18
N ASN A 133 -28.22 1.93 4.79
CA ASN A 133 -27.41 0.74 5.11
C ASN A 133 -27.56 -0.45 4.14
N LEU A 134 -28.10 -0.28 2.93
CA LEU A 134 -28.41 -1.42 2.05
C LEU A 134 -27.85 -1.36 0.61
N LEU A 135 -27.02 -0.36 0.26
CA LEU A 135 -26.44 -0.25 -1.08
C LEU A 135 -24.90 -0.28 -1.13
N GLU A 136 -24.21 -0.46 0.00
CA GLU A 136 -22.74 -0.59 0.02
C GLU A 136 -22.26 -2.07 0.02
N LYS A 137 -23.18 -3.04 -0.04
CA LYS A 137 -22.86 -4.47 0.21
C LYS A 137 -22.65 -5.33 -1.03
N LYS A 138 -22.15 -4.80 -2.16
CA LYS A 138 -21.90 -5.71 -3.30
C LYS A 138 -20.74 -5.45 -4.27
N GLU A 139 -19.90 -4.43 -4.11
CA GLU A 139 -18.81 -4.23 -5.09
C GLU A 139 -17.42 -3.86 -4.52
N SER A 140 -17.20 -3.95 -3.20
CA SER A 140 -15.94 -3.49 -2.57
C SER A 140 -15.10 -4.53 -1.80
N ASN A 141 -15.46 -5.82 -1.80
CA ASN A 141 -14.84 -6.80 -0.88
C ASN A 141 -13.95 -7.86 -1.54
N PHE A 142 -13.15 -7.49 -2.54
CA PHE A 142 -12.10 -8.40 -3.05
C PHE A 142 -10.71 -8.17 -2.40
N PHE A 143 -10.54 -7.10 -1.61
CA PHE A 143 -9.27 -6.76 -0.94
C PHE A 143 -9.36 -6.40 0.56
N SER A 144 -10.57 -6.35 1.15
CA SER A 144 -10.71 -5.85 2.52
C SER A 144 -10.40 -6.94 3.57
N LEU A 145 -9.12 -7.12 3.89
CA LEU A 145 -8.69 -7.83 5.11
C LEU A 145 -8.67 -6.94 6.36
N GLY A 146 -9.28 -5.74 6.28
CA GLY A 146 -9.22 -4.74 7.33
C GLY A 146 -7.82 -4.10 7.42
N PRO A 147 -7.64 -3.09 8.30
CA PRO A 147 -6.32 -2.51 8.55
C PRO A 147 -5.33 -3.60 8.97
N LEU A 148 -4.17 -3.65 8.30
CA LEU A 148 -3.10 -4.60 8.59
C LEU A 148 -2.71 -4.53 10.08
N LYS A 149 -2.68 -5.69 10.77
CA LYS A 149 -2.14 -5.75 12.13
C LYS A 149 -0.62 -5.60 12.08
N ASP A 150 -0.03 -5.07 13.15
CA ASP A 150 1.42 -4.77 13.18
C ASP A 150 2.32 -5.99 12.91
N ALA A 151 1.88 -7.18 13.34
CA ALA A 151 2.59 -8.43 13.04
C ALA A 151 2.50 -8.82 11.56
N GLU A 152 1.33 -8.64 10.95
CA GLU A 152 1.07 -8.95 9.54
C GLU A 152 1.83 -7.97 8.63
N ARG A 153 1.82 -6.67 8.99
CA ARG A 153 2.61 -5.63 8.33
C ARG A 153 4.10 -5.96 8.37
N ARG A 154 4.62 -6.42 9.51
CA ARG A 154 6.03 -6.83 9.62
C ARG A 154 6.40 -7.96 8.68
N ASP A 155 5.54 -8.98 8.58
CA ASP A 155 5.81 -10.11 7.71
C ASP A 155 5.78 -9.71 6.23
N LEU A 156 4.84 -8.84 5.85
CA LEU A 156 4.78 -8.29 4.50
C LEU A 156 5.98 -7.39 4.21
N ASN A 157 6.36 -6.50 5.13
CA ASN A 157 7.53 -5.65 5.00
C ASN A 157 8.80 -6.49 4.78
N CYS A 158 8.98 -7.56 5.55
CA CYS A 158 10.10 -8.47 5.35
C CYS A 158 10.06 -9.15 3.96
N ALA A 159 8.89 -9.64 3.54
CA ALA A 159 8.73 -10.28 2.23
C ALA A 159 8.98 -9.31 1.06
N VAL A 160 8.52 -8.06 1.18
CA VAL A 160 8.73 -6.99 0.20
C VAL A 160 10.21 -6.63 0.13
N LYS A 161 10.88 -6.47 1.27
CA LYS A 161 12.33 -6.25 1.33
C LYS A 161 13.10 -7.35 0.59
N GLU A 162 12.79 -8.62 0.88
CA GLU A 162 13.43 -9.76 0.21
C GLU A 162 13.14 -9.78 -1.30
N TYR A 163 11.91 -9.45 -1.71
CA TYR A 163 11.58 -9.29 -3.12
C TYR A 163 12.43 -8.21 -3.80
N LEU A 164 12.52 -7.03 -3.21
CA LEU A 164 13.29 -5.90 -3.76
C LEU A 164 14.76 -6.28 -3.92
N LEU A 165 15.36 -6.92 -2.90
CA LEU A 165 16.74 -7.41 -2.97
C LEU A 165 16.93 -8.50 -4.03
N PHE A 166 15.99 -9.43 -4.14
CA PHE A 166 16.04 -10.50 -5.14
C PHE A 166 15.88 -9.99 -6.58
N ALA A 167 15.03 -8.98 -6.77
CA ALA A 167 14.80 -8.35 -8.06
C ALA A 167 15.93 -7.39 -8.47
N GLY A 168 16.83 -7.03 -7.56
CA GLY A 168 17.95 -6.12 -7.82
C GLY A 168 17.69 -4.66 -7.48
N TYR A 169 16.53 -4.33 -6.91
CA TYR A 169 16.11 -3.00 -6.48
C TYR A 169 16.71 -2.63 -5.13
N ARG A 170 18.04 -2.46 -5.13
CA ARG A 170 18.84 -2.30 -3.91
C ARG A 170 18.65 -0.93 -3.29
N LEU A 171 18.51 0.11 -4.10
CA LEU A 171 18.28 1.46 -3.60
C LEU A 171 16.89 1.54 -2.95
N THR A 172 15.87 1.04 -3.65
CA THR A 172 14.51 0.91 -3.09
C THR A 172 14.53 0.11 -1.79
N ALA A 173 15.23 -1.02 -1.73
CA ALA A 173 15.30 -1.83 -0.52
C ALA A 173 15.95 -1.08 0.66
N MET A 174 17.02 -0.33 0.39
CA MET A 174 17.68 0.50 1.42
C MET A 174 16.74 1.57 1.95
N THR A 175 16.15 2.34 1.04
CA THR A 175 15.17 3.40 1.34
C THR A 175 13.97 2.86 2.11
N PHE A 176 13.47 1.69 1.71
CA PHE A 176 12.36 1.03 2.39
C PHE A 176 12.67 0.68 3.84
N ILE A 177 13.89 0.18 4.12
CA ILE A 177 14.31 -0.14 5.49
C ILE A 177 14.40 1.13 6.34
N GLU A 178 14.85 2.25 5.78
CA GLU A 178 14.92 3.53 6.49
C GLU A 178 13.53 4.14 6.73
N GLU A 179 12.61 3.97 5.78
CA GLU A 179 11.24 4.49 5.87
C GLU A 179 10.39 3.71 6.89
N VAL A 180 10.64 2.40 7.05
CA VAL A 180 10.00 1.56 8.09
C VAL A 180 10.71 1.73 9.44
N THR A 181 10.43 2.84 10.13
CA THR A 181 11.11 3.21 11.39
C THR A 181 10.67 2.44 12.63
N ASP A 182 9.50 1.79 12.60
CA ASP A 182 8.87 1.11 13.74
C ASP A 182 9.32 -0.35 13.91
N GLN A 183 10.00 -0.93 12.91
CA GLN A 183 10.32 -2.36 12.85
C GLN A 183 11.78 -2.61 12.48
N ASN A 184 12.40 -3.57 13.17
CA ASN A 184 13.71 -4.06 12.77
C ASN A 184 13.54 -5.17 11.72
N LEU A 185 13.78 -4.85 10.45
CA LEU A 185 13.63 -5.78 9.33
C LEU A 185 14.85 -6.71 9.15
N ASP A 186 15.95 -6.51 9.89
CA ASP A 186 17.15 -7.36 9.81
C ASP A 186 17.00 -8.69 10.58
N VAL A 187 16.07 -8.73 11.54
CA VAL A 187 15.75 -9.93 12.33
C VAL A 187 14.69 -10.77 11.61
N TRP A 188 15.00 -11.26 10.42
CA TRP A 188 14.20 -12.31 9.79
C TRP A 188 14.69 -13.68 10.29
N PRO A 189 13.83 -14.53 10.91
CA PRO A 189 14.26 -15.86 11.30
C PRO A 189 14.65 -16.63 10.03
N LYS A 190 15.93 -16.98 9.91
CA LYS A 190 16.50 -17.81 8.82
C LYS A 190 15.98 -19.26 8.82
N ASN A 191 14.79 -19.51 9.35
CA ASN A 191 14.14 -20.81 9.27
C ASN A 191 13.36 -20.85 7.96
N SER A 192 14.03 -21.29 6.89
CA SER A 192 13.48 -21.47 5.53
C SER A 192 12.25 -22.41 5.44
N ALA A 193 11.76 -22.92 6.57
CA ALA A 193 10.68 -23.90 6.66
C ALA A 193 9.39 -23.37 7.30
N CYS A 194 9.38 -22.16 7.90
CA CYS A 194 8.18 -21.63 8.55
C CYS A 194 7.76 -20.32 7.86
N VAL A 195 6.91 -20.44 6.85
CA VAL A 195 6.09 -19.30 6.41
C VAL A 195 5.32 -18.82 7.64
N ASN A 196 5.48 -17.54 8.00
CA ASN A 196 4.84 -16.97 9.19
C ASN A 196 3.32 -17.20 9.12
N ASP A 197 2.69 -17.43 10.28
CA ASP A 197 1.29 -17.83 10.36
C ASP A 197 0.36 -16.80 9.69
N ALA A 198 0.73 -15.52 9.71
CA ALA A 198 0.06 -14.48 8.96
C ALA A 198 0.06 -14.76 7.44
N LEU A 199 1.24 -14.90 6.82
CA LEU A 199 1.37 -15.19 5.39
C LEU A 199 0.65 -16.48 4.97
N ARG A 200 0.66 -17.49 5.85
CA ARG A 200 -0.10 -18.73 5.65
C ARG A 200 -1.62 -18.47 5.58
N ARG A 201 -2.15 -17.62 6.46
CA ARG A 201 -3.57 -17.22 6.44
C ARG A 201 -3.93 -16.45 5.18
N TYR A 202 -3.11 -15.48 4.77
CA TYR A 202 -3.31 -14.75 3.51
C TYR A 202 -3.33 -15.68 2.30
N TYR A 203 -2.39 -16.62 2.23
CA TYR A 203 -2.33 -17.61 1.16
C TYR A 203 -3.59 -18.50 1.12
N TYR A 204 -4.04 -19.00 2.27
CA TYR A 204 -5.28 -19.78 2.31
C TYR A 204 -6.53 -18.97 1.97
N GLN A 205 -6.57 -17.69 2.33
CA GLN A 205 -7.65 -16.79 1.92
C GLN A 205 -7.63 -16.51 0.42
N TYR A 206 -6.45 -16.34 -0.18
CA TYR A 206 -6.31 -16.21 -1.62
C TYR A 206 -6.81 -17.46 -2.35
N LEU A 207 -6.45 -18.65 -1.86
CA LEU A 207 -6.92 -19.93 -2.39
C LEU A 207 -8.43 -20.12 -2.26
N SER A 208 -9.04 -19.65 -1.16
CA SER A 208 -10.50 -19.74 -0.99
C SER A 208 -11.27 -18.72 -1.85
N SER A 209 -10.60 -17.65 -2.29
CA SER A 209 -11.20 -16.57 -3.09
C SER A 209 -11.02 -16.76 -4.60
N THR A 210 -10.11 -17.65 -5.03
CA THR A 210 -9.80 -17.90 -6.45
C THR A 210 -10.07 -19.36 -6.82
N THR A 211 -11.10 -19.62 -7.63
CA THR A 211 -11.43 -20.96 -8.13
C THR A 211 -10.31 -21.57 -8.98
N GLU A 212 -9.59 -20.73 -9.72
CA GLU A 212 -8.50 -21.14 -10.62
C GLU A 212 -7.25 -21.65 -9.86
N ALA A 213 -6.92 -21.06 -8.70
CA ALA A 213 -5.79 -21.52 -7.89
C ALA A 213 -6.11 -22.79 -7.09
N ALA A 214 -7.37 -22.95 -6.67
CA ALA A 214 -7.86 -24.19 -6.05
C ALA A 214 -7.85 -25.36 -7.05
N GLU A 215 -8.24 -25.14 -8.31
CA GLU A 215 -8.22 -26.16 -9.36
C GLU A 215 -6.80 -26.61 -9.73
N VAL A 216 -5.81 -25.71 -9.79
CA VAL A 216 -4.41 -26.06 -10.09
C VAL A 216 -3.79 -26.91 -8.96
N LEU A 217 -4.10 -26.61 -7.70
CA LEU A 217 -3.64 -27.41 -6.56
C LEU A 217 -4.39 -28.74 -6.46
N ILE A 218 -5.70 -28.76 -6.71
CA ILE A 218 -6.48 -29.99 -6.80
C ILE A 218 -5.95 -30.86 -7.93
N ASN A 219 -5.66 -30.32 -9.12
CA ASN A 219 -5.03 -31.08 -10.20
C ASN A 219 -3.64 -31.59 -9.81
N ARG A 220 -2.80 -30.78 -9.14
CA ARG A 220 -1.49 -31.25 -8.63
C ARG A 220 -1.63 -32.35 -7.58
N LEU A 221 -2.60 -32.24 -6.67
CA LEU A 221 -2.87 -33.24 -5.63
C LEU A 221 -3.53 -34.50 -6.20
N CYS A 222 -4.38 -34.38 -7.22
CA CYS A 222 -4.99 -35.49 -7.96
C CYS A 222 -3.94 -36.24 -8.80
N ILE A 223 -3.03 -35.53 -9.48
CA ILE A 223 -1.90 -36.14 -10.20
C ILE A 223 -0.96 -36.88 -9.24
N CYS A 224 -0.79 -36.40 -8.01
CA CYS A 224 -0.02 -37.11 -6.98
C CYS A 224 -0.78 -38.27 -6.31
N ARG A 225 -2.11 -38.33 -6.43
CA ARG A 225 -2.95 -39.40 -5.87
C ARG A 225 -3.13 -40.57 -6.84
N ASP A 226 -3.08 -40.31 -8.14
CA ASP A 226 -2.98 -41.34 -9.18
C ASP A 226 -1.52 -41.77 -9.34
N GLY A 227 -1.06 -42.55 -8.36
CA GLY A 227 0.27 -43.13 -8.34
C GLY A 227 0.55 -43.97 -9.58
N ASN A 228 1.21 -43.39 -10.59
CA ASN A 228 1.85 -44.13 -11.68
C ASN A 228 2.94 -43.36 -12.45
N PHE A 229 3.53 -42.29 -11.88
CA PHE A 229 4.62 -41.59 -12.56
C PHE A 229 5.97 -42.35 -12.53
N PHE A 230 6.17 -43.27 -11.58
CA PHE A 230 7.42 -44.03 -11.47
C PHE A 230 7.50 -45.30 -12.34
N GLU A 231 6.39 -45.82 -12.86
CA GLU A 231 6.39 -47.00 -13.75
C GLU A 231 6.56 -46.63 -15.23
N GLN A 232 6.15 -45.43 -15.66
CA GLN A 232 6.38 -45.00 -17.05
C GLN A 232 7.83 -44.59 -17.35
N MET A 233 8.68 -44.38 -16.35
CA MET A 233 10.11 -44.09 -16.53
C MET A 233 11.02 -45.32 -16.48
N LYS A 234 10.48 -46.55 -16.36
CA LYS A 234 11.27 -47.80 -16.42
C LYS A 234 11.32 -48.45 -17.79
N TYR A 235 10.49 -48.04 -18.75
CA TYR A 235 10.43 -48.67 -20.09
C TYR A 235 11.20 -47.94 -21.20
N SER A 236 11.95 -46.88 -20.88
CA SER A 236 12.73 -46.09 -21.87
C SER A 236 14.24 -46.10 -21.62
N ARG A 237 14.79 -47.27 -21.25
CA ARG A 237 16.23 -47.55 -21.39
C ARG A 237 16.44 -48.77 -22.28
N THR A 238 16.36 -48.56 -23.59
CA THR A 238 17.09 -49.42 -24.54
C THR A 238 18.56 -48.99 -24.55
N PRO A 239 19.51 -49.92 -24.40
CA PRO A 239 20.93 -49.59 -24.44
C PRO A 239 21.38 -49.37 -25.89
N VAL A 240 22.03 -48.23 -26.14
CA VAL A 240 22.82 -47.98 -27.35
C VAL A 240 23.99 -48.97 -27.35
N ARG A 241 24.01 -49.90 -28.31
CA ARG A 241 25.22 -50.68 -28.62
C ARG A 241 26.17 -49.81 -29.47
N LEU A 242 27.45 -49.92 -29.12
CA LEU A 242 28.63 -49.41 -29.83
C LEU A 242 28.58 -49.69 -31.34
#